data_AF-A0A317LNK6-F1
#
_entry.id   AF-A0A317LNK6-F1
#
_cell.length_a   1.000
_cell.length_b   1.000
_cell.length_c   1.000
_cell.angle_alpha   90.00
_cell.angle_beta   90.00
_cell.angle_gamma   90.00
#
_symmetry.space_group_name_H-M   'P 1'
#
loop_
_entity.id
_entity.type
_entity.pdbx_description
1 polymer ?
#
loop_
_entity_poly.entity_id
_entity_poly.type
_entity_poly.pdbx_seq_one_letter_code
_entity_poly.pdbx_strand_id
1 'polypeptide(L)' 'MADTTEYAATFTLVDTDNDGLISAQELASLMRNLGDQTTDEQAAEVVRAMDGDGDERISLEEFARYMSRNQG' A
#
# COMPACT_ATOMS: atom_id res chain seq x y z
N MET A 1 15.31 -9.71 -7.87
CA MET A 1 14.16 -9.89 -6.97
C MET A 1 14.16 -8.64 -6.12
N ALA A 2 13.07 -7.87 -6.09
CA ALA A 2 13.02 -6.74 -5.16
C ALA A 2 13.12 -7.32 -3.75
N ASP A 3 14.04 -6.84 -2.92
CA ASP A 3 14.12 -7.24 -1.52
C ASP A 3 12.87 -6.71 -0.81
N THR A 4 11.82 -7.52 -0.78
CA THR A 4 10.53 -7.18 -0.16
C THR A 4 10.58 -7.24 1.36
N THR A 5 11.64 -7.81 1.94
CA THR A 5 11.79 -8.03 3.38
C THR A 5 11.76 -6.75 4.19
N GLU A 6 12.32 -5.66 3.65
CA GLU A 6 12.34 -4.36 4.33
C GLU A 6 10.96 -3.70 4.36
N TYR A 7 10.13 -4.00 3.35
CA TYR A 7 8.79 -3.47 3.22
C TYR A 7 7.72 -4.38 3.83
N ALA A 8 8.01 -5.66 4.03
CA ALA A 8 7.09 -6.65 4.59
C ALA A 8 6.60 -6.25 5.98
N ALA A 9 7.47 -5.71 6.84
CA ALA A 9 7.07 -5.27 8.19
C ALA A 9 6.05 -4.11 8.14
N THR A 10 6.25 -3.15 7.23
CA THR A 10 5.29 -2.07 7.01
C THR A 10 4.02 -2.60 6.37
N PHE A 11 4.14 -3.49 5.38
CA PHE A 11 3.03 -4.12 4.70
C PHE A 11 2.08 -4.81 5.68
N THR A 12 2.60 -5.67 6.56
CA THR A 12 1.82 -6.36 7.60
C THR A 12 1.20 -5.41 8.63
N LEU A 13 1.72 -4.19 8.77
CA LEU A 13 1.13 -3.17 9.63
C LEU A 13 -0.06 -2.46 8.97
N VAL A 14 -0.13 -2.46 7.64
CA VAL A 14 -1.26 -1.91 6.87
C VAL A 14 -2.31 -2.97 6.60
N ASP A 15 -1.87 -4.15 6.14
CA ASP A 15 -2.68 -5.33 5.85
C ASP A 15 -3.30 -5.86 7.16
N THR A 16 -4.52 -5.39 7.41
CA THR A 16 -5.19 -5.59 8.70
C THR A 16 -5.93 -6.93 8.70
N ASP A 17 -6.40 -7.38 7.53
CA ASP A 17 -7.10 -8.66 7.38
C ASP A 17 -6.15 -9.83 7.06
N ASN A 18 -4.87 -9.55 6.80
CA ASN A 18 -3.81 -10.50 6.49
C ASN A 18 -4.13 -11.32 5.23
N ASP A 19 -4.81 -10.71 4.25
CA ASP A 19 -5.07 -11.33 2.95
C ASP A 19 -3.83 -11.29 2.02
N GLY A 20 -2.78 -10.55 2.40
CA GLY A 20 -1.55 -10.39 1.65
C GLY A 20 -1.61 -9.30 0.58
N LEU A 21 -2.65 -8.46 0.61
CA LEU A 21 -2.92 -7.36 -0.30
C LEU A 21 -3.32 -6.11 0.52
N ILE A 22 -2.95 -4.92 0.07
CA ILE A 22 -3.42 -3.68 0.70
C ILE A 22 -4.56 -3.12 -0.14
N SER A 23 -5.74 -3.07 0.45
CA SER A 23 -6.89 -2.38 -0.15
C SER A 23 -6.85 -0.87 0.09
N ALA A 24 -7.57 -0.10 -0.72
CA ALA A 24 -7.71 1.34 -0.52
C ALA A 24 -8.27 1.70 0.87
N GLN A 25 -9.12 0.84 1.44
CA GLN A 25 -9.71 1.03 2.76
C GLN A 25 -8.67 0.87 3.89
N GLU A 26 -7.77 -0.11 3.75
CA GLU A 26 -6.70 -0.35 4.72
C GLU A 26 -5.66 0.77 4.65
N LEU A 27 -5.29 1.19 3.43
CA LEU A 27 -4.42 2.34 3.24
C LEU A 27 -5.01 3.62 3.84
N ALA A 28 -6.29 3.91 3.58
CA ALA A 28 -7.00 5.05 4.16
C ALA A 28 -7.03 4.96 5.69
N SER A 29 -7.27 3.76 6.24
CA SER A 29 -7.33 3.54 7.68
C SER A 29 -5.97 3.78 8.34
N LEU A 30 -4.88 3.34 7.72
CA LEU A 30 -3.52 3.60 8.17
C LEU A 30 -3.21 5.11 8.16
N MET A 31 -3.50 5.80 7.05
CA MET A 31 -3.25 7.24 6.93
C MET A 31 -4.04 8.02 7.97
N ARG A 32 -5.30 7.62 8.24
CA ARG A 32 -6.10 8.16 9.35
C ARG A 32 -5.49 7.86 10.72
N ASN A 33 -4.91 6.68 10.91
CA ASN A 33 -4.22 6.31 12.15
C ASN A 33 -2.96 7.17 12.40
N LEU A 34 -2.25 7.51 11.32
CA LEU A 34 -1.09 8.42 11.33
C LEU A 34 -1.47 9.89 11.58
N GLY A 35 -2.77 10.19 11.68
CA GLY A 35 -3.30 11.54 11.89
C GLY A 35 -3.55 12.33 10.61
N ASP A 36 -3.43 11.70 9.44
CA ASP A 36 -3.76 12.29 8.15
C ASP A 36 -5.27 12.19 7.88
N GLN A 37 -5.84 13.17 7.19
CA GLN A 37 -7.27 13.19 6.83
C GLN A 37 -7.49 12.65 5.42
N THR A 38 -6.79 11.57 5.08
CA THR A 38 -6.93 10.94 3.77
C THR A 38 -8.35 10.41 3.60
N THR A 39 -8.99 10.87 2.53
CA THR A 39 -10.33 10.43 2.11
C THR A 39 -10.24 9.12 1.33
N ASP A 40 -11.34 8.38 1.26
CA ASP A 40 -11.43 7.13 0.50
C ASP A 40 -11.10 7.34 -0.99
N GLU A 41 -11.46 8.51 -1.55
CA GLU A 41 -11.11 8.90 -2.92
C GLU A 41 -9.59 9.07 -3.08
N GLN A 42 -8.93 9.78 -2.16
CA GLN A 42 -7.48 9.96 -2.21
C GLN A 42 -6.73 8.64 -2.03
N ALA A 43 -7.18 7.78 -1.13
CA ALA A 43 -6.59 6.46 -0.96
C ALA A 43 -6.78 5.60 -2.22
N ALA A 44 -7.94 5.68 -2.87
CA ALA A 44 -8.18 5.01 -4.15
C ALA A 44 -7.26 5.56 -5.26
N GLU A 45 -7.02 6.88 -5.31
CA GLU A 45 -6.05 7.45 -6.26
C GLU A 45 -4.62 6.95 -6.02
N VAL A 46 -4.20 6.86 -4.74
CA VAL A 46 -2.88 6.33 -4.38
C VAL A 46 -2.76 4.85 -4.72
N VAL A 47 -3.77 4.04 -4.38
CA VAL A 47 -3.81 2.63 -4.77
C VAL A 47 -3.70 2.51 -6.27
N ARG A 48 -4.50 3.24 -7.03
CA ARG A 48 -4.51 3.17 -8.49
C ARG A 48 -3.22 3.66 -9.14
N ALA A 49 -2.43 4.48 -8.46
CA ALA A 49 -1.10 4.89 -8.92
C ALA A 49 -0.02 3.82 -8.65
N MET A 50 -0.25 2.93 -7.70
CA MET A 50 0.66 1.86 -7.29
C MET A 50 0.30 0.50 -7.91
N ASP A 51 -1.01 0.26 -8.09
CA ASP A 51 -1.66 -0.87 -8.73
C ASP A 51 -1.25 -0.95 -10.21
N GLY A 52 -0.40 -1.92 -10.51
CA GLY A 52 0.16 -2.14 -11.84
C GLY A 52 -0.55 -3.24 -12.63
N ASP A 53 -1.28 -4.11 -11.96
CA ASP A 53 -2.01 -5.24 -12.55
C ASP A 53 -3.51 -4.99 -12.71
N GLY A 54 -4.04 -3.95 -12.07
CA GLY A 54 -5.41 -3.46 -12.16
C GLY A 54 -6.38 -4.21 -11.27
N ASP A 55 -5.91 -4.81 -10.16
CA ASP A 55 -6.75 -5.55 -9.22
C ASP A 55 -7.40 -4.67 -8.14
N GLU A 56 -7.17 -3.35 -8.20
CA GLU A 56 -7.61 -2.33 -7.24
C GLU A 56 -7.07 -2.55 -5.82
N ARG A 57 -5.97 -3.31 -5.69
CA ARG A 57 -5.22 -3.57 -4.47
C ARG A 57 -3.73 -3.37 -4.73
N ILE A 58 -2.93 -3.45 -3.66
CA ILE A 58 -1.48 -3.37 -3.75
C ILE A 58 -0.89 -4.65 -3.17
N SER A 59 -0.24 -5.43 -4.01
CA SER A 59 0.55 -6.57 -3.56
C SER A 59 1.87 -6.13 -2.92
N LEU A 60 2.47 -6.98 -2.07
CA LEU A 60 3.79 -6.72 -1.48
C LEU A 60 4.85 -6.40 -2.55
N GLU A 61 4.74 -7.00 -3.73
CA GLU A 61 5.67 -6.79 -4.85
C GLU A 61 5.51 -5.40 -5.46
N GLU A 62 4.27 -4.92 -5.63
CA GLU A 62 3.96 -3.57 -6.13
C GLU A 62 4.34 -2.50 -5.11
N PHE A 63 4.07 -2.75 -3.84
CA PHE A 63 4.47 -1.86 -2.76
C PHE A 63 5.99 -1.70 -2.70
N ALA A 64 6.74 -2.81 -2.75
CA ALA A 64 8.20 -2.77 -2.76
C ALA A 64 8.75 -2.11 -4.03
N ARG A 65 8.14 -2.36 -5.20
CA ARG A 65 8.52 -1.71 -6.46
C ARG A 65 8.30 -0.20 -6.39
N TYR A 66 7.16 0.25 -5.85
CA TYR A 66 6.85 1.67 -5.72
C TYR A 66 7.80 2.36 -4.74
N MET A 67 8.00 1.78 -3.56
CA MET A 67 8.92 2.32 -2.55
C MET A 67 10.37 2.36 -3.06
N SER A 68 10.82 1.32 -3.77
CA SER A 68 12.14 1.29 -4.40
C SER A 68 12.29 2.36 -5.49
N ARG A 69 11.21 2.70 -6.20
CA ARG A 69 11.21 3.73 -7.25
C ARG A 69 11.20 5.16 -6.70
N ASN A 70 10.67 5.35 -5.49
CA ASN A 70 10.54 6.67 -4.85
C ASN A 70 11.71 7.04 -3.91
N GLN A 71 12.70 6.14 -3.74
CA GLN A 71 13.94 6.39 -2.99
C GLN A 71 15.18 6.62 -3.89
N GLY A 72 14.99 6.96 -5.17
CA GLY A 72 16.05 7.29 -6.13
C GLY A 72 16.05 8.76 -6.55
#